data_AF-A0A5N6Y9F7-F1
#
_entry.id   AF-A0A5N6Y9F7-F1
#
_cell.length_a   1.000
_cell.length_b   1.000
_cell.length_c   1.000
_cell.angle_alpha   90.00
_cell.angle_beta   90.00
_cell.angle_gamma   90.00
#
_symmetry.space_group_name_H-M   'P 1'
#
loop_
_entity.id
_entity.type
_entity.pdbx_description
1 polymer ?
#
loop_
_entity_poly.entity_id
_entity_poly.type
_entity_poly.pdbx_seq_one_letter_code
_entity_poly.pdbx_strand_id
1 'polypeptide(L)'
;MKAVSKEDGYYRTLGKWGIIVIGHWQTKYWFYPDGGRAGTYPSRLDAGVECCGYIDTRSRDYHLFFTHKSFDEVAGQLGSGNIWKFSDGDNEEYGDIISGMLPSGPESDGGVDENGSTGGVREETTG
;
A
#
# COMPACT_ATOMS: atom_id res chain seq x y z
N MET A 1 -15.02 8.28 11.10
CA MET A 1 -14.19 8.09 9.89
C MET A 1 -14.48 6.72 9.32
N LYS A 2 -14.40 6.55 8.01
CA LYS A 2 -14.58 5.25 7.35
C LYS A 2 -13.63 5.10 6.17
N ALA A 3 -13.25 3.86 5.87
CA ALA A 3 -12.60 3.52 4.63
C ALA A 3 -13.60 3.60 3.46
N VAL A 4 -13.14 4.11 2.32
CA VAL A 4 -13.87 4.11 1.06
C VAL A 4 -12.97 3.48 0.00
N SER A 5 -13.54 2.61 -0.83
CA SER A 5 -12.75 1.82 -1.78
C SER A 5 -12.13 2.67 -2.89
N LYS A 6 -11.17 2.08 -3.61
CA LYS A 6 -10.50 2.73 -4.74
C LYS A 6 -11.46 3.06 -5.89
N GLU A 7 -12.49 2.24 -6.12
CA GLU A 7 -13.48 2.45 -7.18
C GLU A 7 -14.28 3.72 -6.94
N ASP A 8 -14.75 3.91 -5.71
CA ASP A 8 -15.51 5.08 -5.29
C ASP A 8 -14.64 6.34 -5.18
N GLY A 9 -13.35 6.17 -4.86
CA GLY A 9 -12.36 7.24 -4.77
C GLY A 9 -11.76 7.68 -6.11
N TYR A 10 -11.85 6.85 -7.17
CA TYR A 10 -11.07 7.05 -8.40
C TYR A 10 -11.27 8.43 -9.03
N TYR A 11 -12.51 8.91 -9.10
CA TYR A 11 -12.87 10.17 -9.75
C TYR A 11 -12.81 11.38 -8.80
N ARG A 12 -12.51 11.17 -7.52
CA ARG A 12 -12.41 12.24 -6.53
C ARG A 12 -11.17 13.08 -6.77
N THR A 13 -11.30 14.36 -6.46
CA THR A 13 -10.18 15.31 -6.43
C THR A 13 -9.37 15.08 -5.17
N LEU A 14 -8.04 15.06 -5.32
CA LEU A 14 -7.13 14.97 -4.19
C LEU A 14 -7.25 16.22 -3.33
N GLY A 15 -7.49 16.01 -2.04
CA GLY A 15 -7.49 17.07 -1.04
C GLY A 15 -6.09 17.61 -0.79
N LYS A 16 -5.98 18.58 0.12
CA LYS A 16 -4.68 19.17 0.49
C LYS A 16 -3.69 18.14 1.06
N TRP A 17 -4.17 17.07 1.69
CA TRP A 17 -3.35 16.06 2.34
C TRP A 17 -3.68 14.67 1.78
N GLY A 18 -2.64 13.88 1.53
CA GLY A 18 -2.72 12.47 1.18
C GLY A 18 -1.89 11.62 2.14
N ILE A 19 -2.15 10.32 2.14
CA ILE A 19 -1.42 9.32 2.90
C ILE A 19 -0.71 8.40 1.91
N ILE A 20 0.57 8.14 2.14
CA ILE A 20 1.32 7.14 1.40
C ILE A 20 1.96 6.14 2.34
N VAL A 21 1.81 4.87 2.03
CA VAL A 21 2.44 3.76 2.73
C VAL A 21 3.61 3.27 1.88
N ILE A 22 4.81 3.30 2.47
CA ILE A 22 6.06 3.03 1.78
C ILE A 22 6.72 1.77 2.35
N GLY A 23 7.06 0.86 1.44
CA GLY A 23 7.92 -0.31 1.69
C GLY A 23 7.24 -1.48 2.43
N HIS A 24 8.02 -2.56 2.60
CA HIS A 24 7.57 -3.82 3.22
C HIS A 24 7.10 -3.68 4.68
N TRP A 25 7.62 -2.69 5.40
CA TRP A 25 7.27 -2.41 6.79
C TRP A 25 6.05 -1.50 6.94
N GLN A 26 5.38 -1.18 5.82
CA GLN A 26 4.15 -0.38 5.77
C GLN A 26 4.25 0.92 6.59
N THR A 27 5.37 1.62 6.43
CA THR A 27 5.57 2.90 7.15
C THR A 27 4.69 3.95 6.49
N LYS A 28 3.94 4.70 7.32
CA LYS A 28 2.89 5.62 6.90
C LYS A 28 3.41 7.05 6.92
N TYR A 29 3.07 7.81 5.88
CA TYR A 29 3.50 9.19 5.71
C TYR A 29 2.35 10.07 5.26
N TRP A 30 2.32 11.30 5.77
CA TRP A 30 1.59 12.40 5.20
C TRP A 30 2.34 12.94 4.00
N PHE A 31 1.63 13.35 2.95
CA PHE A 31 2.25 14.08 1.85
C PHE A 31 1.29 15.09 1.23
N TYR A 32 1.84 16.02 0.44
CA TYR A 32 1.06 16.97 -0.36
C TYR A 32 0.85 16.47 -1.80
N PRO A 33 -0.37 16.05 -2.17
CA PRO A 33 -0.70 15.73 -3.55
C PRO A 33 -0.88 17.01 -4.39
N ASP A 34 -0.89 16.83 -5.71
CA ASP A 34 -1.00 17.92 -6.69
C ASP A 34 -2.41 18.50 -6.89
N GLY A 35 -3.40 18.04 -6.10
CA GLY A 35 -4.78 18.49 -6.20
C GLY A 35 -5.55 18.00 -7.44
N GLY A 36 -4.95 17.15 -8.27
CA GLY A 36 -5.64 16.55 -9.42
C GLY A 36 -6.50 15.34 -9.03
N ARG A 37 -6.91 14.55 -10.03
CA ARG A 37 -7.75 13.36 -9.80
C ARG A 37 -6.96 12.21 -9.19
N ALA A 38 -7.53 11.56 -8.19
CA ALA A 38 -6.88 10.49 -7.43
C ALA A 38 -6.49 9.28 -8.31
N GLY A 39 -7.41 8.79 -9.13
CA GLY A 39 -7.18 7.64 -10.01
C GLY A 39 -6.09 7.84 -11.06
N THR A 40 -5.77 9.09 -11.40
CA THR A 40 -4.69 9.44 -12.34
C THR A 40 -3.42 9.90 -11.64
N TYR A 41 -3.39 9.93 -10.31
CA TYR A 41 -2.17 10.30 -9.57
C TYR A 41 -1.02 9.32 -9.78
N PRO A 42 -1.24 7.99 -9.80
CA PRO A 42 -0.19 7.03 -10.09
C PRO A 42 0.58 7.27 -11.39
N SER A 43 -0.09 7.64 -12.48
CA SER A 43 0.58 7.89 -13.76
C SER A 43 1.37 9.20 -13.81
N ARG A 44 1.20 10.08 -12.80
CA ARG A 44 1.90 11.35 -12.68
C ARG A 44 3.13 11.27 -11.79
N LEU A 45 3.29 10.16 -11.07
CA LEU A 45 4.46 9.85 -10.26
C LEU A 45 5.18 8.64 -10.83
N ASP A 46 6.47 8.77 -11.12
CA ASP A 46 7.34 7.60 -11.30
C ASP A 46 7.71 7.01 -9.93
N ALA A 47 6.69 6.72 -9.11
CA ALA A 47 6.85 6.17 -7.77
C ALA A 47 6.24 4.77 -7.65
N GLY A 48 5.68 4.21 -8.73
CA GLY A 48 5.00 2.90 -8.71
C GLY A 48 3.89 2.83 -7.67
N VAL A 49 3.18 3.95 -7.46
CA VAL A 49 2.14 4.03 -6.43
C VAL A 49 0.83 3.42 -6.90
N GLU A 50 0.13 2.73 -6.02
CA GLU A 50 -1.23 2.27 -6.23
C GLU A 50 -2.21 3.10 -5.40
N CYS A 51 -3.38 3.43 -5.95
CA CYS A 51 -4.47 4.05 -5.21
C CYS A 51 -5.28 2.99 -4.46
N CYS A 52 -5.34 3.09 -3.13
CA CYS A 52 -6.05 2.15 -2.27
C CYS A 52 -7.45 2.64 -1.86
N GLY A 53 -7.83 3.86 -2.26
CA GLY A 53 -9.08 4.51 -1.86
C GLY A 53 -8.82 5.74 -1.00
N TYR A 54 -9.73 6.05 -0.08
CA TYR A 54 -9.57 7.18 0.83
C TYR A 54 -10.25 6.96 2.18
N ILE A 55 -9.78 7.68 3.20
CA ILE A 55 -10.44 7.77 4.50
C ILE A 55 -11.36 8.99 4.47
N ASP A 56 -12.66 8.72 4.52
CA ASP A 56 -13.70 9.74 4.65
C ASP A 56 -13.80 10.18 6.11
N THR A 57 -13.45 11.44 6.36
CA THR A 57 -13.67 12.11 7.63
C THR A 57 -14.72 13.21 7.47
N ARG A 58 -15.35 13.62 8.57
CA ARG A 58 -16.42 14.64 8.54
C ARG A 58 -16.00 15.97 7.88
N SER A 59 -14.70 16.25 7.77
CA SER A 59 -14.19 17.52 7.25
C SER A 59 -13.26 17.37 6.04
N ARG A 60 -12.69 16.18 5.80
CA ARG A 60 -11.62 15.94 4.81
C ARG A 60 -11.59 14.50 4.30
N ASP A 61 -11.25 14.33 3.03
CA ASP A 61 -10.98 13.03 2.42
C ASP A 61 -9.46 12.83 2.28
N TYR A 62 -8.90 11.85 3.00
CA TYR A 62 -7.47 11.52 2.91
C TYR A 62 -7.27 10.35 1.96
N HIS A 63 -6.79 10.64 0.75
CA HIS A 63 -6.53 9.60 -0.24
C HIS A 63 -5.30 8.79 0.14
N LEU A 64 -5.43 7.47 0.06
CA LEU A 64 -4.43 6.50 0.46
C LEU A 64 -3.74 5.92 -0.76
N PHE A 65 -2.42 5.95 -0.73
CA PHE A 65 -1.56 5.35 -1.73
C PHE A 65 -0.60 4.36 -1.08
N PHE A 66 -0.15 3.39 -1.87
CA PHE A 66 0.83 2.38 -1.46
C PHE A 66 1.93 2.25 -2.51
N THR A 67 3.17 2.03 -2.08
CA THR A 67 4.29 1.71 -2.97
C THR A 67 5.31 0.82 -2.30
N HIS A 68 5.93 -0.05 -3.11
CA HIS A 68 7.09 -0.85 -2.71
C HIS A 68 8.43 -0.12 -2.88
N LYS A 69 8.45 1.08 -3.49
CA LYS A 69 9.67 1.87 -3.62
C LYS A 69 10.18 2.32 -2.25
N SER A 70 11.45 2.73 -2.20
CA SER A 70 12.07 3.28 -1.00
C SER A 70 11.56 4.70 -0.69
N PHE A 71 11.75 5.13 0.56
CA PHE A 71 11.41 6.50 0.96
C PHE A 71 12.18 7.54 0.11
N ASP A 72 13.46 7.31 -0.17
CA ASP A 72 14.29 8.26 -0.91
C ASP A 72 13.82 8.43 -2.36
N GLU A 73 13.38 7.35 -3.02
CA GLU A 73 12.79 7.41 -4.35
C GLU A 73 11.49 8.23 -4.35
N VAL A 74 10.62 7.98 -3.37
CA VAL A 74 9.34 8.70 -3.24
C VAL A 74 9.58 10.17 -2.91
N ALA A 75 10.44 10.46 -1.95
CA ALA A 75 10.81 11.82 -1.56
C ALA A 75 11.51 12.57 -2.68
N GLY A 76 12.30 11.89 -3.53
CA GLY A 76 12.91 12.47 -4.72
C GLY A 76 11.88 12.94 -5.76
N GLN A 77 10.75 12.23 -5.89
CA GLN A 77 9.66 12.59 -6.80
C GLN A 77 8.75 13.67 -6.22
N LEU A 78 8.39 13.58 -4.93
CA LEU A 78 7.49 14.53 -4.27
C LEU A 78 8.20 15.83 -3.85
N GLY A 79 9.51 15.77 -3.64
CA GLY A 79 10.28 16.76 -2.88
C GLY A 79 10.29 16.40 -1.38
N SER A 80 11.47 16.39 -0.77
CA SER A 80 11.66 16.00 0.64
C SER A 80 10.88 16.89 1.63
N GLY A 81 10.57 18.13 1.24
CA GLY A 81 9.73 19.05 2.00
C GLY A 81 8.22 18.85 1.82
N ASN A 82 7.79 17.79 1.13
CA ASN A 82 6.38 17.49 0.84
C ASN A 82 5.92 16.14 1.38
N ILE A 83 6.75 15.46 2.19
CA ILE A 83 6.43 14.17 2.81
C ILE A 83 6.93 14.12 4.27
N TRP A 84 6.09 13.64 5.18
CA TRP A 84 6.36 13.59 6.61
C TRP A 84 5.88 12.28 7.20
N LYS A 85 6.71 11.68 8.06
CA LYS A 85 6.33 10.45 8.76
C LYS A 85 5.14 10.70 9.67
N PHE A 86 4.23 9.72 9.76
CA PHE A 86 3.19 9.71 10.77
C PHE A 86 3.79 9.80 12.18
N SER A 87 3.14 10.60 13.03
CA SER A 87 3.37 10.60 14.47
C SER A 87 2.72 9.37 15.12
N ASP A 88 3.00 9.14 16.40
CA ASP A 88 2.35 8.06 17.16
C ASP A 88 0.82 8.28 17.24
N GLY A 89 0.38 9.53 17.42
CA GLY A 89 -1.05 9.88 17.41
C GLY A 89 -1.71 9.62 16.06
N ASP A 90 -1.01 9.85 14.94
CA ASP A 90 -1.55 9.50 13.62
C ASP A 90 -1.68 7.98 13.45
N ASN A 91 -0.75 7.21 14.01
CA ASN A 91 -0.84 5.74 13.97
C ASN A 91 -2.01 5.23 14.83
N GLU A 92 -2.23 5.81 16.01
CA GLU A 92 -3.39 5.49 16.86
C GLU A 92 -4.71 5.86 16.19
N GLU A 93 -4.78 6.99 15.50
CA GLU A 93 -6.01 7.47 14.89
C GLU A 93 -6.36 6.72 13.59
N TYR A 94 -5.38 6.53 12.68
CA TYR A 94 -5.63 6.04 11.32
C TYR A 94 -5.10 4.62 11.06
N GLY A 95 -4.24 4.08 11.93
CA GLY A 95 -3.43 2.89 11.64
C GLY A 95 -4.22 1.64 11.27
N ASP A 96 -5.27 1.34 12.05
CA ASP A 96 -6.10 0.14 11.83
C ASP A 96 -6.89 0.22 10.53
N ILE A 97 -7.45 1.40 10.22
CA ILE A 97 -8.20 1.64 8.99
C ILE A 97 -7.29 1.49 7.77
N ILE A 98 -6.11 2.10 7.81
CA ILE A 98 -5.13 2.01 6.72
C ILE A 98 -4.75 0.55 6.49
N SER A 99 -4.46 -0.20 7.56
CA SER A 99 -4.04 -1.60 7.46
C SER A 99 -5.09 -2.49 6.78
N GLY A 100 -6.39 -2.20 6.98
CA GLY A 100 -7.49 -2.90 6.30
C GLY A 100 -7.71 -2.49 4.84
N MET A 101 -7.11 -1.40 4.37
CA MET A 101 -7.25 -0.88 3.00
C MET A 101 -6.07 -1.26 2.09
N LEU A 102 -4.95 -1.69 2.66
CA LEU A 102 -3.77 -2.04 1.88
C LEU A 102 -4.01 -3.31 1.07
N PRO A 103 -3.41 -3.41 -0.14
CA PRO A 103 -3.45 -4.66 -0.89
C PRO A 103 -2.87 -5.77 -0.02
N SER A 104 -3.55 -6.91 0.03
CA SER A 104 -2.97 -8.13 0.56
C SER A 104 -1.63 -8.32 -0.16
N GLY A 105 -0.54 -8.48 0.59
CA GLY A 105 0.76 -8.80 -0.01
C GLY A 105 0.62 -10.01 -0.94
N PRO A 106 1.60 -10.28 -1.83
CA PRO A 106 1.56 -11.50 -2.61
C PRO A 106 1.32 -12.64 -1.64
N GLU A 107 0.17 -13.31 -1.77
CA GLU A 107 -0.09 -14.54 -1.04
C GLU A 107 1.16 -15.38 -1.28
N SER A 108 1.87 -15.74 -0.21
CA SER A 108 2.91 -16.75 -0.35
C SER A 108 2.20 -17.94 -0.96
N ASP A 109 2.39 -18.13 -2.27
CA ASP A 109 1.95 -19.30 -3.02
C ASP A 109 2.46 -20.48 -2.19
N GLY A 110 1.55 -21.05 -1.42
CA GLY A 110 1.76 -22.27 -0.70
C GLY A 110 1.91 -23.33 -1.76
N GLY A 111 3.12 -23.46 -2.30
CA GLY A 111 3.56 -24.59 -3.08
C GLY A 111 3.48 -25.81 -2.18
N VAL A 112 2.29 -26.40 -2.11
CA VAL A 112 2.12 -27.81 -1.81
C VAL A 112 2.18 -28.50 -3.17
N ASP A 113 3.35 -29.04 -3.49
CA ASP A 113 3.45 -30.00 -4.57
C ASP A 113 2.51 -31.18 -4.29
N GLU A 114 1.72 -31.54 -5.29
CA GLU A 114 0.93 -32.77 -5.35
C GLU A 114 1.87 -33.98 -5.42
N ASN A 115 2.49 -34.37 -4.30
CA ASN A 115 2.89 -35.76 -3.98
C ASN A 115 3.67 -35.86 -2.65
N GLY A 116 3.02 -35.54 -1.54
CA GLY A 116 3.50 -35.85 -0.19
C GLY A 116 3.29 -37.32 0.21
N SER A 117 3.70 -38.29 -0.64
CA SER A 117 3.77 -39.70 -0.23
C SER A 117 5.02 -39.91 0.61
N THR A 118 4.80 -40.13 1.90
CA THR A 118 5.82 -40.39 2.91
C THR A 118 6.43 -41.79 2.75
N GLY A 119 7.75 -41.83 2.59
CA GLY A 119 8.66 -42.82 3.17
C GLY A 119 8.53 -44.29 2.78
N GLY A 120 9.65 -44.88 2.31
CA GLY A 120 9.92 -46.30 2.59
C GLY A 120 10.79 -47.03 1.58
N VAL A 121 12.03 -47.31 2.00
CA VAL A 121 12.81 -48.56 1.75
C VAL A 121 13.23 -48.83 0.29
N ARG A 122 14.50 -48.60 -0.08
CA ARG A 122 15.67 -49.53 -0.04
C ARG A 122 15.63 -50.64 -1.11
N GLU A 123 16.74 -50.73 -1.85
CA GLU A 123 17.33 -51.94 -2.49
C GLU A 123 16.50 -52.53 -3.66
N GLU A 124 17.00 -53.10 -4.75
CA GLU A 124 18.33 -53.43 -5.27
C GLU A 124 18.13 -53.81 -6.76
N THR A 125 19.12 -53.43 -7.58
CA THR A 125 19.79 -54.23 -8.63
C THR A 125 19.03 -55.10 -9.64
N THR A 126 19.37 -54.82 -10.92
CA THR A 126 19.59 -55.70 -12.09
C THR A 126 18.44 -56.40 -12.82
N GLY A 127 18.55 -56.34 -14.16
CA GLY A 127 18.28 -57.49 -15.03
C GLY A 127 17.37 -57.20 -16.20
#